data_AF-A0A3Q2G0V0-F1
#
_entry.id   AF-A0A3Q2G0V0-F1
#
_cell.length_a   1.000
_cell.length_b   1.000
_cell.length_c   1.000
_cell.angle_alpha   90.00
_cell.angle_beta   90.00
_cell.angle_gamma   90.00
#
_symmetry.space_group_name_H-M   'P 1'
#
loop_
_entity.id
_entity.type
_entity.pdbx_description
1 polymer ?
#
loop_
_entity_poly.entity_id
_entity_poly.type
_entity_poly.pdbx_seq_one_letter_code
_entity_poly.pdbx_strand_id
1 'polypeptide(L)'
;MNSRLQEIRERQKLRRQLLAQQLGAESADSIGAVLHSKDELKEIEETRETCSLCCFAVSQDEVEVQQEEESNPYEEVYKDSSTFLKGTQSLNPHNDYCQHFVDTGHRPQNFIRDGGLADRFEEYPKQRELIRLKDELIASTNIPPMYLQSDLEHFDLRELKSQFDVILIEPPLEEYYRESGISHTERFWTWDDIMRLEIEEISALRSFVFLWCGSGEGLDLGRMCLRKWGFRRSEDICWIKTNKNNPGKTKALDPKAVFQRTKEHCLMGIKGTVRRSTDGDFIHANVDIDLIIAEEPEMGNVEKPVEIFHIIEHFCLGRRRLHLFGRDSTIRPGWVTVGPTLTNTNFNPETYASHFPMPESYLTGCTEEIERLRPKSPVKLKSDRGGGAPRGGRGGPNAGRGGDRGRERNRPNFRGDRGGFRGRGGPHRGFPPR
;
A
#
# COMPACT_ATOMS: atom_id res chain seq x y z
N MET A 1 15.63 43.68 -8.23
CA MET A 1 15.36 42.39 -7.55
C MET A 1 16.34 42.07 -6.40
N ASN A 2 17.53 42.70 -6.29
CA ASN A 2 18.48 42.43 -5.19
C ASN A 2 18.08 42.98 -3.80
N SER A 3 17.30 44.08 -3.73
CA SER A 3 16.99 44.76 -2.45
C SER A 3 16.18 43.90 -1.47
N ARG A 4 15.23 43.11 -1.97
CA ARG A 4 14.31 42.32 -1.14
C ARG A 4 14.97 41.09 -0.51
N LEU A 5 15.93 40.50 -1.22
CA LEU A 5 16.74 39.38 -0.75
C LEU A 5 17.72 39.81 0.36
N GLN A 6 18.24 41.02 0.25
CA GLN A 6 19.11 41.62 1.26
C GLN A 6 18.33 41.89 2.56
N GLU A 7 17.12 42.43 2.44
CA GLU A 7 16.19 42.66 3.56
C GLU A 7 15.84 41.37 4.32
N ILE A 8 15.59 40.27 3.60
CA ILE A 8 15.28 38.96 4.20
C ILE A 8 16.49 38.40 4.97
N ARG A 9 17.70 38.51 4.41
CA ARG A 9 18.94 38.05 5.06
C ARG A 9 19.24 38.85 6.33
N GLU A 10 19.05 40.16 6.30
CA GLU A 10 19.23 41.02 7.46
C GLU A 10 18.23 40.68 8.57
N ARG A 11 16.96 40.42 8.21
CA ARG A 11 15.92 40.01 9.16
C ARG A 11 16.19 38.63 9.78
N GLN A 12 16.71 37.68 9.01
CA GLN A 12 17.12 36.37 9.51
C GLN A 12 18.32 36.46 10.46
N LYS A 13 19.32 37.32 10.14
CA LYS A 13 20.48 37.56 11.00
C LYS A 13 20.07 38.16 12.35
N LEU A 14 19.18 39.15 12.33
CA LEU A 14 18.64 39.77 13.54
C LEU A 14 17.88 38.76 14.40
N ARG A 15 17.07 37.89 13.78
CA ARG A 15 16.29 36.86 14.48
C ARG A 15 17.19 35.84 15.18
N ARG A 16 18.26 35.38 14.55
CA ARG A 16 19.22 34.44 15.18
C ARG A 16 20.00 35.08 16.33
N GLN A 17 20.32 36.38 16.24
CA GLN A 17 20.98 37.11 17.34
C GLN A 17 20.06 37.26 18.57
N LEU A 18 18.79 37.61 18.35
CA LEU A 18 17.81 37.72 19.44
C LEU A 18 17.55 36.36 20.11
N LEU A 19 17.51 35.28 19.32
CA LEU A 19 17.34 33.92 19.84
C LEU A 19 18.54 33.48 20.69
N ALA A 20 19.77 33.78 20.26
CA ALA A 20 20.97 33.50 21.05
C ALA A 20 20.96 34.24 22.40
N GLN A 21 20.56 35.51 22.40
CA GLN A 21 20.45 36.31 23.62
C GLN A 21 19.39 35.76 24.58
N GLN A 22 18.24 35.30 24.07
CA GLN A 22 17.19 34.68 24.90
C GLN A 22 17.63 33.34 25.50
N LEU A 23 18.42 32.55 24.77
CA LEU A 23 18.89 31.23 25.20
C LEU A 23 20.20 31.28 25.99
N GLY A 24 20.77 32.47 26.23
CA GLY A 24 22.05 32.63 26.92
C GLY A 24 23.25 32.08 26.14
N ALA A 25 23.13 31.91 24.82
CA ALA A 25 24.21 31.47 23.96
C ALA A 25 25.16 32.64 23.64
N GLU A 26 26.47 32.39 23.69
CA GLU A 26 27.50 33.41 23.43
C GLU A 26 27.42 34.01 22.00
N SER A 27 26.87 33.26 21.04
CA SER A 27 26.65 33.72 19.67
C SER A 27 25.50 32.99 18.95
N ALA A 28 25.08 33.54 17.81
CA ALA A 28 24.06 32.93 16.94
C ALA A 28 24.46 31.56 16.36
N ASP A 29 25.73 31.20 16.43
CA ASP A 29 26.28 29.93 15.92
C ASP A 29 26.52 28.90 17.03
N SER A 30 26.44 29.31 18.30
CA SER A 30 26.56 28.43 19.47
C SER A 30 25.20 27.96 20.03
N ILE A 31 24.09 28.32 19.38
CA ILE A 31 22.73 27.92 19.79
C ILE A 31 22.60 26.38 19.85
N GLY A 32 23.20 25.65 18.91
CA GLY A 32 23.13 24.18 18.88
C GLY A 32 23.77 23.51 20.10
N ALA A 33 24.82 24.11 20.66
CA ALA A 33 25.50 23.55 21.84
C ALA A 33 24.70 23.75 23.14
N VAL A 34 23.81 24.74 23.19
CA VAL A 34 22.93 24.99 24.34
C VAL A 34 21.69 24.09 24.31
N LEU A 35 21.32 23.57 23.12
CA LEU A 35 20.10 22.81 22.91
C LEU A 35 20.25 21.29 23.10
N HIS A 36 21.47 20.75 23.13
CA HIS A 36 21.72 19.31 23.28
C HIS A 36 22.28 18.96 24.66
N SER A 37 21.71 17.93 25.29
CA SER A 37 22.25 17.37 26.54
C SER A 37 23.43 16.43 26.25
N LYS A 38 24.38 16.30 27.18
CA LYS A 38 25.58 15.46 27.00
C LYS A 38 25.28 13.97 26.79
N ASP A 39 24.08 13.53 27.14
CA ASP A 39 23.66 12.13 27.01
C ASP A 39 23.20 11.80 25.57
N GLU A 40 22.58 12.77 24.86
CA GLU A 40 22.15 12.60 23.46
C GLU A 40 23.34 12.48 22.50
N LEU A 41 24.48 13.11 22.82
CA LEU A 41 25.68 13.04 22.00
C LEU A 41 26.36 11.67 22.06
N LYS A 42 26.26 10.96 23.18
CA LYS A 42 26.80 9.59 23.34
C LYS A 42 25.99 8.55 22.55
N GLU A 43 24.67 8.70 22.53
CA GLU A 43 23.77 7.78 21.83
C GLU A 43 23.97 7.84 20.29
N ILE A 44 24.35 9.00 19.78
CA ILE A 44 24.72 9.22 18.36
C ILE A 44 26.07 8.57 18.02
N GLU A 45 27.01 8.53 18.98
CA GLU A 45 28.34 7.96 18.78
C GLU A 45 28.28 6.41 18.77
N GLU A 46 27.49 5.81 19.67
CA GLU A 46 27.28 4.36 19.74
C GLU A 46 26.52 3.78 18.53
N THR A 47 25.57 4.53 17.97
CA THR A 47 24.82 4.12 16.76
C THR A 47 25.68 4.16 15.49
N ARG A 48 26.78 4.91 15.49
CA ARG A 48 27.70 5.01 14.36
C ARG A 48 28.66 3.82 14.26
N GLU A 49 29.09 3.28 15.40
CA GLU A 49 29.95 2.08 15.44
C GLU A 49 29.21 0.81 15.04
N THR A 50 27.94 0.69 15.40
CA THR A 50 27.10 -0.49 15.09
C THR A 50 26.76 -0.61 13.60
N CYS A 51 26.62 0.50 12.87
CA CYS A 51 26.39 0.48 11.42
C CYS A 51 27.61 0.01 10.61
N SER A 52 28.83 0.19 11.12
CA SER A 52 30.07 -0.22 10.42
C SER A 52 30.27 -1.75 10.40
N LEU A 53 29.78 -2.45 11.44
CA LEU A 53 29.95 -3.90 11.60
C LEU A 53 28.97 -4.73 10.74
N CYS A 54 27.82 -4.19 10.34
CA CYS A 54 26.82 -4.91 9.56
C CYS A 54 27.12 -5.02 8.06
N CYS A 55 28.05 -4.23 7.51
CA CYS A 55 28.32 -4.19 6.07
C CYS A 55 29.35 -5.24 5.58
N PHE A 56 29.94 -6.05 6.46
CA PHE A 56 31.04 -6.98 6.11
C PHE A 56 30.62 -8.41 5.75
N ALA A 57 29.32 -8.72 5.64
CA ALA A 57 28.85 -10.10 5.48
C ALA A 57 28.11 -10.40 4.17
N VAL A 58 28.55 -9.92 2.98
CA VAL A 58 28.09 -10.47 1.69
C VAL A 58 29.17 -10.35 0.59
N SER A 59 29.49 -11.50 -0.03
CA SER A 59 30.20 -11.75 -1.31
C SER A 59 31.67 -11.36 -1.48
N GLN A 60 32.52 -12.39 -1.58
CA GLN A 60 33.89 -12.38 -2.10
C GLN A 60 33.88 -12.35 -3.63
N ASP A 61 34.58 -11.38 -4.23
CA ASP A 61 35.30 -11.51 -5.50
C ASP A 61 36.53 -10.59 -5.40
N GLU A 62 37.70 -11.13 -5.74
CA GLU A 62 39.02 -10.55 -5.51
C GLU A 62 39.29 -9.32 -6.39
N VAL A 63 39.61 -8.19 -5.75
CA VAL A 63 40.33 -7.06 -6.38
C VAL A 63 41.40 -6.60 -5.38
N GLU A 64 42.65 -6.55 -5.83
CA GLU A 64 43.83 -6.18 -5.04
C GLU A 64 43.67 -4.80 -4.37
N VAL A 65 43.85 -4.77 -3.05
CA VAL A 65 43.84 -3.54 -2.25
C VAL A 65 45.25 -2.95 -2.23
N GLN A 66 45.45 -1.81 -2.89
CA GLN A 66 46.54 -0.90 -2.55
C GLN A 66 46.08 -0.04 -1.35
N GLN A 67 46.84 -0.12 -0.26
CA GLN A 67 46.68 0.72 0.92
C GLN A 67 47.17 2.13 0.60
N GLU A 68 46.27 3.10 0.57
CA GLU A 68 46.61 4.51 0.77
C GLU A 68 45.89 5.00 2.01
N GLU A 69 46.67 5.33 3.04
CA GLU A 69 46.22 6.09 4.21
C GLU A 69 45.95 7.53 3.75
N GLU A 70 44.68 7.90 3.54
CA GLU A 70 44.28 9.30 3.47
C GLU A 70 43.25 9.61 4.56
N SER A 71 43.74 10.36 5.55
CA SER A 71 42.98 11.05 6.58
C SER A 71 41.77 11.79 5.99
N ASN A 72 40.55 11.36 6.31
CA ASN A 72 39.32 11.98 5.84
C ASN A 72 39.05 13.31 6.59
N PRO A 73 39.19 14.51 5.99
CA PRO A 73 39.04 15.78 6.70
C PRO A 73 37.63 16.39 6.60
N TYR A 74 36.61 15.66 6.18
CA TYR A 74 35.27 16.24 5.94
C TYR A 74 34.15 15.51 6.69
N GLU A 75 33.97 15.89 7.96
CA GLU A 75 32.65 15.85 8.60
C GLU A 75 31.96 17.20 8.36
N GLU A 76 31.41 17.40 7.17
CA GLU A 76 30.58 18.58 6.88
C GLU A 76 29.23 18.44 7.59
N VAL A 77 29.09 19.11 8.74
CA VAL A 77 27.79 19.31 9.39
C VAL A 77 26.96 20.29 8.56
N TYR A 78 25.96 19.78 7.87
CA TYR A 78 25.04 20.55 7.03
C TYR A 78 24.11 21.44 7.88
N LYS A 79 24.43 22.74 7.96
CA LYS A 79 23.67 23.74 8.75
C LYS A 79 22.58 24.48 7.97
N ASP A 80 22.55 24.35 6.64
CA ASP A 80 21.52 24.93 5.78
C ASP A 80 21.37 24.16 4.46
N SER A 81 20.34 24.51 3.67
CA SER A 81 20.07 23.93 2.35
C SER A 81 20.91 24.53 1.22
N SER A 82 21.89 25.39 1.52
CA SER A 82 22.69 26.09 0.48
C SER A 82 23.65 25.16 -0.26
N THR A 83 24.07 24.07 0.38
CA THR A 83 24.90 23.01 -0.19
C THR A 83 24.15 22.16 -1.22
N PHE A 84 22.85 21.93 -1.03
CA PHE A 84 22.00 21.25 -2.03
C PHE A 84 21.69 22.13 -3.26
N LEU A 85 21.79 23.46 -3.12
CA LEU A 85 21.54 24.41 -4.21
C LEU A 85 22.79 24.69 -5.08
N LYS A 86 23.99 24.29 -4.65
CA LYS A 86 25.24 24.54 -5.40
C LYS A 86 25.46 23.58 -6.58
N GLY A 87 24.75 22.44 -6.62
CA GLY A 87 24.85 21.45 -7.71
C GLY A 87 23.75 21.54 -8.77
N THR A 88 22.71 22.36 -8.57
CA THR A 88 21.51 22.40 -9.43
C THR A 88 21.27 23.77 -10.06
N GLN A 89 22.34 24.52 -10.36
CA GLN A 89 22.29 25.67 -11.28
C GLN A 89 22.11 25.21 -12.73
N SER A 90 21.13 24.35 -13.02
CA SER A 90 20.51 24.38 -14.34
C SER A 90 19.61 25.62 -14.38
N LEU A 91 19.74 26.43 -15.43
CA LEU A 91 18.87 27.57 -15.76
C LEU A 91 17.42 27.16 -16.08
N ASN A 92 17.02 25.94 -15.70
CA ASN A 92 15.66 25.45 -15.88
C ASN A 92 14.80 25.87 -14.69
N PRO A 93 13.57 26.37 -14.91
CA PRO A 93 12.62 26.54 -13.84
C PRO A 93 12.40 25.17 -13.18
N HIS A 94 12.87 25.01 -11.94
CA HIS A 94 12.60 23.81 -11.16
C HIS A 94 11.15 23.86 -10.70
N ASN A 95 10.29 23.05 -11.32
CA ASN A 95 8.92 22.82 -10.87
C ASN A 95 8.93 21.91 -9.62
N ASP A 96 9.59 22.39 -8.56
CA ASP A 96 9.65 21.70 -7.26
C ASP A 96 8.42 22.08 -6.42
N TYR A 97 7.46 21.15 -6.36
CA TYR A 97 6.24 21.37 -5.59
C TYR A 97 6.45 21.31 -4.07
N CYS A 98 7.53 20.70 -3.58
CA CYS A 98 7.90 20.75 -2.17
C CYS A 98 8.32 22.17 -1.80
N GLN A 99 9.21 22.76 -2.59
CA GLN A 99 9.59 24.17 -2.42
C GLN A 99 8.39 25.11 -2.62
N HIS A 100 7.55 24.84 -3.63
CA HIS A 100 6.32 25.60 -3.84
C HIS A 100 5.40 25.57 -2.61
N PHE A 101 5.22 24.42 -1.97
CA PHE A 101 4.45 24.31 -0.73
C PHE A 101 5.06 25.12 0.42
N VAL A 102 6.39 25.10 0.56
CA VAL A 102 7.09 25.92 1.57
C VAL A 102 6.81 27.40 1.37
N ASP A 103 6.78 27.85 0.12
CA ASP A 103 6.63 29.25 -0.29
C ASP A 103 5.17 29.74 -0.29
N THR A 104 4.22 28.92 -0.75
CA THR A 104 2.84 29.33 -1.02
C THR A 104 1.80 28.64 -0.14
N GLY A 105 2.14 27.53 0.52
CA GLY A 105 1.20 26.71 1.29
C GLY A 105 0.27 25.85 0.43
N HIS A 106 0.38 25.89 -0.90
CA HIS A 106 -0.33 24.95 -1.78
C HIS A 106 0.35 23.59 -1.73
N ARG A 107 -0.38 22.57 -1.27
CA ARG A 107 0.15 21.21 -1.17
C ARG A 107 0.53 20.66 -2.57
N PRO A 108 1.57 19.83 -2.69
CA PRO A 108 2.00 19.29 -3.99
C PRO A 108 0.90 18.56 -4.77
N GLN A 109 0.06 17.81 -4.06
CA GLN A 109 -1.09 17.11 -4.64
C GLN A 109 -2.14 18.02 -5.29
N ASN A 110 -2.13 19.33 -5.02
CA ASN A 110 -3.04 20.26 -5.68
C ASN A 110 -2.80 20.33 -7.20
N PHE A 111 -1.59 19.97 -7.63
CA PHE A 111 -1.15 20.02 -9.02
C PHE A 111 -1.35 18.70 -9.78
N ILE A 112 -1.86 17.66 -9.09
CA ILE A 112 -2.32 16.44 -9.77
C ILE A 112 -3.61 16.76 -10.51
N ARG A 113 -3.62 16.47 -11.81
CA ARG A 113 -4.77 16.67 -12.71
C ARG A 113 -5.62 15.41 -12.77
N ASP A 114 -6.89 15.59 -13.12
CA ASP A 114 -7.84 14.52 -13.42
C ASP A 114 -7.99 13.49 -12.28
N GLY A 115 -7.90 13.96 -11.03
CA GLY A 115 -7.99 13.12 -9.84
C GLY A 115 -9.42 12.81 -9.40
N GLY A 116 -10.42 13.50 -9.93
CA GLY A 116 -11.82 13.30 -9.56
C GLY A 116 -12.39 11.98 -10.12
N LEU A 117 -13.52 11.54 -9.56
CA LEU A 117 -14.19 10.31 -9.99
C LEU A 117 -14.80 10.41 -11.40
N ALA A 118 -15.29 11.60 -11.78
CA ALA A 118 -16.04 11.80 -13.02
C ALA A 118 -15.16 12.13 -14.23
N ASP A 119 -14.07 12.85 -14.01
CA ASP A 119 -13.18 13.41 -15.04
C ASP A 119 -12.03 12.45 -15.42
N ARG A 120 -11.58 11.58 -14.49
CA ARG A 120 -10.39 10.71 -14.70
C ARG A 120 -10.39 9.83 -15.96
N PHE A 121 -11.57 9.48 -16.49
CA PHE A 121 -11.71 8.63 -17.70
C PHE A 121 -12.43 9.33 -18.85
N GLU A 122 -12.59 10.65 -18.80
CA GLU A 122 -13.32 11.41 -19.83
C GLU A 122 -12.70 11.20 -21.23
N GLU A 123 -11.37 11.19 -21.32
CA GLU A 123 -10.61 10.98 -22.55
C GLU A 123 -10.41 9.49 -22.91
N TYR A 124 -10.92 8.57 -22.07
CA TYR A 124 -10.62 7.13 -22.16
C TYR A 124 -11.91 6.28 -22.20
N PRO A 125 -12.61 6.21 -23.36
CA PRO A 125 -13.95 5.61 -23.45
C PRO A 125 -14.03 4.14 -23.00
N LYS A 126 -12.99 3.34 -23.25
CA LYS A 126 -12.97 1.92 -22.86
C LYS A 126 -12.85 1.74 -21.35
N GLN A 127 -12.01 2.54 -20.70
CA GLN A 127 -11.86 2.55 -19.25
C GLN A 127 -13.15 3.04 -18.59
N ARG A 128 -13.73 4.13 -19.11
CA ARG A 128 -15.03 4.64 -18.64
C ARG A 128 -16.13 3.59 -18.76
N GLU A 129 -16.18 2.87 -19.87
CA GLU A 129 -17.17 1.82 -20.09
C GLU A 129 -16.97 0.61 -19.16
N LEU A 130 -15.72 0.21 -18.88
CA LEU A 130 -15.42 -0.83 -17.91
C LEU A 130 -15.97 -0.47 -16.51
N ILE A 131 -15.72 0.76 -16.05
CA ILE A 131 -16.23 1.22 -14.75
C ILE A 131 -17.76 1.25 -14.75
N ARG A 132 -18.37 1.85 -15.78
CA ARG A 132 -19.83 1.92 -15.93
C ARG A 132 -20.50 0.54 -15.86
N LEU A 133 -19.97 -0.43 -16.61
CA LEU A 133 -20.51 -1.80 -16.64
C LEU A 133 -20.34 -2.51 -15.28
N LYS A 134 -19.23 -2.27 -14.59
CA LYS A 134 -19.01 -2.82 -13.24
C LYS A 134 -19.98 -2.20 -12.23
N ASP A 135 -20.15 -0.88 -12.25
CA ASP A 135 -21.10 -0.17 -11.39
C ASP A 135 -22.54 -0.66 -11.62
N GLU A 136 -22.93 -0.88 -12.88
CA GLU A 136 -24.25 -1.42 -13.24
C GLU A 136 -24.43 -2.87 -12.73
N LEU A 137 -23.39 -3.71 -12.85
CA LEU A 137 -23.40 -5.07 -12.30
C LEU A 137 -23.50 -5.05 -10.76
N ILE A 138 -22.76 -4.16 -10.10
CA ILE A 138 -22.80 -4.01 -8.63
C ILE A 138 -24.20 -3.56 -8.21
N ALA A 139 -24.74 -2.51 -8.84
CA ALA A 139 -26.06 -1.97 -8.51
C ALA A 139 -27.18 -3.00 -8.69
N SER A 140 -27.14 -3.80 -9.77
CA SER A 140 -28.15 -4.83 -10.04
C SER A 140 -28.06 -6.04 -9.11
N THR A 141 -26.88 -6.32 -8.55
CA THR A 141 -26.65 -7.46 -7.64
C THR A 141 -26.62 -7.06 -6.16
N ASN A 142 -26.67 -5.78 -5.85
CA ASN A 142 -26.66 -5.28 -4.49
C ASN A 142 -27.95 -5.67 -3.75
N ILE A 143 -27.76 -6.04 -2.50
CA ILE A 143 -28.87 -6.19 -1.56
C ILE A 143 -29.34 -4.82 -1.08
N PRO A 144 -30.57 -4.69 -0.56
CA PRO A 144 -30.99 -3.49 0.14
C PRO A 144 -30.02 -3.14 1.28
N PRO A 145 -29.81 -1.85 1.59
CA PRO A 145 -28.96 -1.45 2.71
C PRO A 145 -29.51 -2.04 4.02
N MET A 146 -28.63 -2.69 4.77
CA MET A 146 -28.94 -3.17 6.11
C MET A 146 -28.01 -2.53 7.13
N TYR A 147 -28.51 -2.24 8.32
CA TYR A 147 -27.75 -1.54 9.34
C TYR A 147 -28.21 -1.92 10.76
N LEU A 148 -27.26 -1.89 11.69
CA LEU A 148 -27.41 -2.29 13.08
C LEU A 148 -26.73 -1.27 13.99
N GLN A 149 -27.53 -0.50 14.72
CA GLN A 149 -27.04 0.29 15.84
C GLN A 149 -26.56 -0.65 16.93
N SER A 150 -25.27 -0.60 17.26
CA SER A 150 -24.67 -1.43 18.30
C SER A 150 -23.37 -0.83 18.82
N ASP A 151 -23.11 -0.99 20.11
CA ASP A 151 -21.84 -0.66 20.74
C ASP A 151 -20.82 -1.79 20.53
N LEU A 152 -19.88 -1.56 19.62
CA LEU A 152 -18.89 -2.55 19.21
C LEU A 152 -17.91 -2.96 20.33
N GLU A 153 -17.84 -2.23 21.45
CA GLU A 153 -17.02 -2.66 22.59
C GLU A 153 -17.58 -3.90 23.28
N HIS A 154 -18.91 -3.98 23.39
CA HIS A 154 -19.61 -5.01 24.14
C HIS A 154 -20.34 -6.01 23.22
N PHE A 155 -20.43 -5.71 21.93
CA PHE A 155 -21.14 -6.52 20.96
C PHE A 155 -20.32 -7.73 20.51
N ASP A 156 -20.91 -8.92 20.59
CA ASP A 156 -20.34 -10.13 20.02
C ASP A 156 -20.57 -10.15 18.51
N LEU A 157 -19.49 -9.96 17.74
CA LEU A 157 -19.55 -9.95 16.27
C LEU A 157 -20.14 -11.25 15.68
N ARG A 158 -20.10 -12.37 16.39
CA ARG A 158 -20.69 -13.65 15.95
C ARG A 158 -22.21 -13.59 15.87
N GLU A 159 -22.86 -12.63 16.54
CA GLU A 159 -24.31 -12.41 16.44
C GLU A 159 -24.76 -12.00 15.04
N LEU A 160 -23.85 -11.49 14.19
CA LEU A 160 -24.14 -11.23 12.78
C LEU A 160 -24.48 -12.52 12.01
N LYS A 161 -24.14 -13.71 12.54
CA LYS A 161 -24.44 -15.05 11.99
C LYS A 161 -24.14 -15.18 10.50
N SER A 162 -23.09 -14.50 10.04
CA SER A 162 -22.66 -14.53 8.64
C SER A 162 -21.14 -14.38 8.56
N GLN A 163 -20.58 -14.85 7.46
CA GLN A 163 -19.20 -14.62 7.09
C GLN A 163 -19.13 -13.59 5.98
N PHE A 164 -18.19 -12.66 6.08
CA PHE A 164 -18.06 -11.55 5.15
C PHE A 164 -16.89 -11.76 4.18
N ASP A 165 -17.13 -11.45 2.92
CA ASP A 165 -16.12 -11.47 1.85
C ASP A 165 -15.22 -10.24 1.95
N VAL A 166 -15.80 -9.11 2.36
CA VAL A 166 -15.09 -7.86 2.61
C VAL A 166 -15.55 -7.20 3.90
N ILE A 167 -14.60 -6.70 4.68
CA ILE A 167 -14.84 -5.93 5.90
C ILE A 167 -14.12 -4.59 5.80
N LEU A 168 -14.86 -3.49 5.84
CA LEU A 168 -14.34 -2.13 6.00
C LEU A 168 -14.44 -1.75 7.49
N ILE A 169 -13.36 -1.26 8.07
CA ILE A 169 -13.27 -0.90 9.49
C ILE A 169 -12.79 0.54 9.60
N GLU A 170 -13.61 1.40 10.20
CA GLU A 170 -13.35 2.83 10.36
C GLU A 170 -13.43 3.27 11.84
N PRO A 171 -12.54 2.79 12.72
CA PRO A 171 -12.66 3.07 14.14
C PRO A 171 -12.44 4.57 14.42
N PRO A 172 -13.17 5.18 15.37
CA PRO A 172 -13.03 6.61 15.69
C PRO A 172 -11.72 6.86 16.46
N LEU A 173 -10.63 7.06 15.72
CA LEU A 173 -9.32 7.36 16.29
C LEU A 173 -9.28 8.77 16.87
N GLU A 174 -8.59 8.95 17.99
CA GLU A 174 -8.40 10.27 18.61
C GLU A 174 -7.74 11.28 17.66
N GLU A 175 -6.81 10.82 16.80
CA GLU A 175 -6.10 11.70 15.85
C GLU A 175 -7.03 12.38 14.84
N TYR A 176 -8.21 11.83 14.54
CA TYR A 176 -9.17 12.45 13.62
C TYR A 176 -9.80 13.72 14.19
N TYR A 177 -9.82 13.87 15.51
CA TYR A 177 -10.51 14.96 16.21
C TYR A 177 -9.55 15.91 16.92
N ARG A 178 -8.31 15.47 17.15
CA ARG A 178 -7.27 16.28 17.82
C ARG A 178 -7.04 17.63 17.14
N GLU A 179 -7.18 17.68 15.82
CA GLU A 179 -6.99 18.90 15.02
C GLU A 179 -8.23 19.80 14.95
N SER A 180 -9.43 19.25 15.14
CA SER A 180 -10.68 19.98 14.91
C SER A 180 -11.09 20.86 16.08
N GLY A 181 -10.63 20.56 17.30
CA GLY A 181 -11.00 21.30 18.52
C GLY A 181 -12.50 21.21 18.87
N ILE A 182 -13.22 20.31 18.19
CA ILE A 182 -14.67 20.10 18.35
C ILE A 182 -14.89 19.05 19.42
N SER A 183 -15.86 19.31 20.31
CA SER A 183 -16.31 18.35 21.30
C SER A 183 -16.89 17.13 20.58
N HIS A 184 -16.29 15.96 20.80
CA HIS A 184 -16.74 14.71 20.21
C HIS A 184 -17.83 14.06 21.07
N THR A 185 -18.84 13.48 20.42
CA THR A 185 -19.97 12.81 21.08
C THR A 185 -19.74 11.32 21.32
N GLU A 186 -18.84 10.69 20.56
CA GLU A 186 -18.57 9.24 20.68
C GLU A 186 -17.28 8.98 21.48
N ARG A 187 -17.09 7.74 21.93
CA ARG A 187 -15.84 7.33 22.57
C ARG A 187 -14.76 7.07 21.52
N PHE A 188 -13.53 7.53 21.77
CA PHE A 188 -12.38 7.16 20.95
C PHE A 188 -11.96 5.71 21.17
N TRP A 189 -11.52 5.07 20.10
CA TRP A 189 -10.97 3.73 20.13
C TRP A 189 -9.45 3.76 20.09
N THR A 190 -8.82 3.15 21.08
CA THR A 190 -7.38 2.91 21.07
C THR A 190 -7.04 1.71 20.19
N TRP A 191 -5.79 1.58 19.78
CA TRP A 191 -5.34 0.42 19.02
C TRP A 191 -5.47 -0.89 19.78
N ASP A 192 -5.39 -0.88 21.11
CA ASP A 192 -5.69 -2.05 21.94
C ASP A 192 -7.17 -2.42 21.88
N ASP A 193 -8.08 -1.44 21.88
CA ASP A 193 -9.52 -1.67 21.71
C ASP A 193 -9.82 -2.28 20.34
N ILE A 194 -9.26 -1.68 19.29
CA ILE A 194 -9.40 -2.16 17.91
C ILE A 194 -8.85 -3.58 17.79
N MET A 195 -7.66 -3.84 18.35
CA MET A 195 -7.04 -5.16 18.31
C MET A 195 -7.88 -6.21 19.04
N ARG A 196 -8.73 -5.86 20.02
CA ARG A 196 -9.61 -6.84 20.70
C ARG A 196 -10.75 -7.37 19.83
N LEU A 197 -11.18 -6.65 18.81
CA LEU A 197 -12.22 -7.11 17.88
C LEU A 197 -11.86 -8.50 17.30
N GLU A 198 -12.84 -9.41 17.30
CA GLU A 198 -12.71 -10.80 16.80
C GLU A 198 -13.07 -10.86 15.30
N ILE A 199 -12.38 -10.07 14.48
CA ILE A 199 -12.63 -9.98 13.02
C ILE A 199 -12.42 -11.33 12.32
N GLU A 200 -11.52 -12.16 12.87
CA GLU A 200 -11.24 -13.51 12.40
C GLU A 200 -12.46 -14.43 12.39
N GLU A 201 -13.37 -14.28 13.36
CA GLU A 201 -14.55 -15.13 13.54
C GLU A 201 -15.64 -14.87 12.48
N ILE A 202 -15.71 -13.63 11.99
CA ILE A 202 -16.72 -13.19 11.00
C ILE A 202 -16.19 -13.09 9.58
N SER A 203 -14.90 -13.29 9.36
CA SER A 203 -14.30 -13.26 8.03
C SER A 203 -14.47 -14.58 7.28
N ALA A 204 -14.80 -14.53 5.99
CA ALA A 204 -14.82 -15.72 5.15
C ALA A 204 -13.40 -16.27 4.92
N LEU A 205 -13.28 -17.55 4.55
CA LEU A 205 -12.00 -18.24 4.34
C LEU A 205 -11.10 -17.55 3.31
N ARG A 206 -11.71 -17.02 2.23
CA ARG A 206 -11.10 -16.09 1.28
C ARG A 206 -11.82 -14.76 1.43
N SER A 207 -11.13 -13.75 1.92
CA SER A 207 -11.73 -12.46 2.23
C SER A 207 -10.69 -11.36 2.29
N PHE A 208 -11.18 -10.12 2.31
CA PHE A 208 -10.38 -8.92 2.40
C PHE A 208 -10.84 -8.04 3.55
N VAL A 209 -9.89 -7.32 4.15
CA VAL A 209 -10.18 -6.29 5.15
C VAL A 209 -9.55 -4.98 4.71
N PHE A 210 -10.26 -3.89 4.93
CA PHE A 210 -9.84 -2.52 4.65
C PHE A 210 -9.93 -1.76 5.97
N LEU A 211 -8.78 -1.35 6.51
CA LEU A 211 -8.67 -0.75 7.83
C LEU A 211 -8.14 0.68 7.71
N TRP A 212 -8.95 1.67 8.08
CA TRP A 212 -8.48 3.04 8.21
C TRP A 212 -7.56 3.18 9.43
N CYS A 213 -6.32 3.54 9.15
CA CYS A 213 -5.21 3.58 10.11
C CYS A 213 -4.76 5.01 10.45
N GLY A 214 -5.42 6.03 9.89
CA GLY A 214 -4.99 7.40 10.03
C GLY A 214 -3.60 7.63 9.41
N SER A 215 -2.74 8.36 10.11
CA SER A 215 -1.48 8.88 9.57
C SER A 215 -0.28 8.78 10.52
N GLY A 216 -0.50 8.36 11.77
CA GLY A 216 0.54 8.18 12.78
C GLY A 216 0.88 6.71 13.08
N GLU A 217 0.91 6.38 14.38
CA GLU A 217 1.22 5.04 14.89
C GLU A 217 0.29 3.92 14.37
N GLY A 218 -0.90 4.31 13.87
CA GLY A 218 -1.86 3.37 13.31
C GLY A 218 -1.38 2.63 12.08
N LEU A 219 -0.35 3.12 11.39
CA LEU A 219 0.33 2.37 10.35
C LEU A 219 0.98 1.09 10.90
N ASP A 220 1.67 1.17 12.03
CA ASP A 220 2.37 0.02 12.60
C ASP A 220 1.41 -0.89 13.37
N LEU A 221 0.55 -0.29 14.18
CA LEU A 221 -0.42 -1.00 15.01
C LEU A 221 -1.53 -1.64 14.16
N GLY A 222 -1.98 -0.98 13.09
CA GLY A 222 -2.91 -1.57 12.13
C GLY A 222 -2.33 -2.82 11.45
N ARG A 223 -1.03 -2.85 11.14
CA ARG A 223 -0.35 -4.06 10.65
C ARG A 223 -0.32 -5.18 11.70
N MET A 224 -0.28 -4.85 13.00
CA MET A 224 -0.42 -5.84 14.07
C MET A 224 -1.85 -6.38 14.14
N CYS A 225 -2.87 -5.54 14.04
CA CYS A 225 -4.28 -5.95 13.98
C CYS A 225 -4.51 -6.94 12.82
N LEU A 226 -4.03 -6.61 11.60
CA LEU A 226 -4.13 -7.51 10.46
C LEU A 226 -3.52 -8.89 10.74
N ARG A 227 -2.34 -8.94 11.37
CA ARG A 227 -1.69 -10.22 11.75
C ARG A 227 -2.51 -10.99 12.77
N LYS A 228 -3.03 -10.34 13.82
CA LYS A 228 -3.90 -10.98 14.82
C LYS A 228 -5.09 -11.64 14.14
N TRP A 229 -5.78 -10.89 13.28
CA TRP A 229 -6.97 -11.35 12.58
C TRP A 229 -6.68 -12.36 11.45
N GLY A 230 -5.43 -12.74 11.21
CA GLY A 230 -5.06 -13.73 10.20
C GLY A 230 -5.02 -13.20 8.75
N PHE A 231 -4.88 -11.89 8.57
CA PHE A 231 -4.71 -11.24 7.28
C PHE A 231 -3.24 -10.90 7.01
N ARG A 232 -2.81 -11.03 5.74
CA ARG A 232 -1.53 -10.50 5.26
C ARG A 232 -1.77 -9.14 4.64
N ARG A 233 -1.01 -8.11 5.01
CA ARG A 233 -1.09 -6.81 4.34
C ARG A 233 -0.70 -6.96 2.87
N SER A 234 -1.59 -6.61 1.95
CA SER A 234 -1.36 -6.68 0.50
C SER A 234 -1.12 -5.31 -0.09
N GLU A 235 -2.00 -4.34 0.16
CA GLU A 235 -1.94 -2.98 -0.41
C GLU A 235 -2.05 -1.91 0.70
N ASP A 236 -1.75 -0.66 0.37
CA ASP A 236 -1.84 0.50 1.25
C ASP A 236 -2.47 1.67 0.45
N ILE A 237 -3.78 1.85 0.61
CA ILE A 237 -4.53 2.86 -0.13
C ILE A 237 -4.37 4.20 0.58
N CYS A 238 -3.75 5.16 -0.08
CA CYS A 238 -3.54 6.49 0.48
C CYS A 238 -4.65 7.45 0.07
N TRP A 239 -5.38 7.99 1.04
CA TRP A 239 -6.22 9.16 0.83
C TRP A 239 -5.39 10.43 1.00
N ILE A 240 -5.05 11.05 -0.13
CA ILE A 240 -4.26 12.27 -0.20
C ILE A 240 -5.22 13.48 -0.23
N LYS A 241 -5.02 14.40 0.73
CA LYS A 241 -5.89 15.56 0.92
C LYS A 241 -5.31 16.80 0.25
N THR A 242 -5.98 17.34 -0.77
CA THR A 242 -5.63 18.64 -1.37
C THR A 242 -6.08 19.79 -0.48
N ASN A 243 -5.52 20.99 -0.69
CA ASN A 243 -5.95 22.23 -0.04
C ASN A 243 -6.12 23.36 -1.06
N LYS A 244 -6.75 23.06 -2.19
CA LYS A 244 -6.98 24.01 -3.29
C LYS A 244 -7.80 25.22 -2.83
N ASN A 245 -8.77 24.98 -1.96
CA ASN A 245 -9.71 25.99 -1.47
C ASN A 245 -9.13 26.81 -0.33
N ASN A 246 -8.29 26.19 0.52
CA ASN A 246 -7.69 26.82 1.69
C ASN A 246 -6.16 26.58 1.74
N PRO A 247 -5.37 27.24 0.87
CA PRO A 247 -3.92 27.11 0.88
C PRO A 247 -3.34 27.60 2.21
N GLY A 248 -2.43 26.82 2.78
CA GLY A 248 -1.85 27.15 4.07
C GLY A 248 -1.11 25.99 4.72
N LYS A 249 -0.36 26.32 5.77
CA LYS A 249 0.32 25.35 6.63
C LYS A 249 -0.59 24.99 7.79
N THR A 250 -0.76 23.70 8.06
CA THR A 250 -1.47 23.23 9.24
C THR A 250 -0.59 23.51 10.45
N LYS A 251 -1.12 24.22 11.45
CA LYS A 251 -0.31 24.76 12.57
C LYS A 251 -0.03 23.75 13.68
N ALA A 252 -0.83 22.70 13.79
CA ALA A 252 -0.67 21.67 14.82
C ALA A 252 -0.02 20.44 14.18
N LEU A 253 1.23 20.15 14.55
CA LEU A 253 1.87 18.89 14.23
C LEU A 253 1.75 17.98 15.46
N ASP A 254 1.50 16.70 15.23
CA ASP A 254 1.79 15.66 16.22
C ASP A 254 3.22 15.89 16.74
N PRO A 255 3.47 15.89 18.07
CA PRO A 255 4.81 16.13 18.63
C PRO A 255 5.90 15.24 18.05
N LYS A 256 5.55 14.03 17.57
CA LYS A 256 6.48 13.08 16.95
C LYS A 256 6.63 13.27 15.42
N ALA A 257 5.84 14.14 14.81
CA ALA A 257 5.85 14.33 13.36
C ALA A 257 6.96 15.28 12.91
N VAL A 258 7.76 14.84 11.95
CA VAL A 258 8.80 15.65 11.28
C VAL A 258 8.21 16.48 10.14
N PHE A 259 7.20 15.94 9.43
CA PHE A 259 6.54 16.57 8.30
C PHE A 259 5.05 16.82 8.59
N GLN A 260 4.47 17.81 7.92
CA GLN A 260 3.03 17.99 7.91
C GLN A 260 2.37 16.78 7.25
N ARG A 261 1.53 16.06 8.01
CA ARG A 261 0.77 14.92 7.50
C ARG A 261 -0.42 15.45 6.70
N THR A 262 -0.52 15.08 5.43
CA THR A 262 -1.59 15.52 4.51
C THR A 262 -2.30 14.35 3.83
N LYS A 263 -2.24 13.17 4.46
CA LYS A 263 -2.86 11.94 3.96
C LYS A 263 -3.23 11.01 5.09
N GLU A 264 -4.21 10.17 4.84
CA GLU A 264 -4.57 9.02 5.68
C GLU A 264 -4.35 7.73 4.90
N HIS A 265 -4.19 6.62 5.63
CA HIS A 265 -3.94 5.31 5.07
C HIS A 265 -5.08 4.35 5.36
N CYS A 266 -5.51 3.61 4.34
CA CYS A 266 -6.40 2.47 4.46
C CYS A 266 -5.61 1.21 4.09
N LEU A 267 -5.22 0.43 5.10
CA LEU A 267 -4.47 -0.81 4.89
C LEU A 267 -5.40 -1.89 4.38
N MET A 268 -4.99 -2.55 3.28
CA MET A 268 -5.71 -3.70 2.73
C MET A 268 -5.04 -5.00 3.19
N GLY A 269 -5.82 -5.88 3.80
CA GLY A 269 -5.41 -7.23 4.19
C GLY A 269 -6.09 -8.31 3.34
N ILE A 270 -5.35 -9.39 3.05
CA ILE A 270 -5.86 -10.60 2.38
C ILE A 270 -5.82 -11.80 3.33
N LYS A 271 -6.93 -12.53 3.42
CA LYS A 271 -7.05 -13.83 4.10
C LYS A 271 -7.27 -14.94 3.08
N GLY A 272 -6.70 -16.12 3.37
CA GLY A 272 -6.77 -17.28 2.47
C GLY A 272 -5.83 -17.18 1.26
N THR A 273 -6.11 -18.00 0.25
CA THR A 273 -5.36 -18.05 -1.02
C THR A 273 -6.25 -17.53 -2.15
N VAL A 274 -5.83 -16.41 -2.75
CA VAL A 274 -6.48 -15.81 -3.92
C VAL A 274 -5.42 -15.55 -4.99
N ARG A 275 -5.67 -16.01 -6.22
CA ARG A 275 -4.75 -15.90 -7.35
C ARG A 275 -5.42 -15.16 -8.51
N ARG A 276 -4.86 -14.00 -8.90
CA ARG A 276 -5.38 -13.14 -9.99
C ARG A 276 -5.59 -13.87 -11.32
N SER A 277 -4.83 -14.93 -11.59
CA SER A 277 -4.90 -15.68 -12.84
C SER A 277 -6.02 -16.72 -12.89
N THR A 278 -6.46 -17.24 -11.74
CA THR A 278 -7.45 -18.33 -11.67
C THR A 278 -8.76 -17.87 -11.03
N ASP A 279 -8.68 -16.96 -10.07
CA ASP A 279 -9.80 -16.59 -9.21
C ASP A 279 -10.46 -15.29 -9.70
N GLY A 280 -10.66 -15.20 -11.02
CA GLY A 280 -11.30 -14.05 -11.68
C GLY A 280 -12.80 -13.93 -11.39
N ASP A 281 -13.41 -15.01 -10.91
CA ASP A 281 -14.75 -15.11 -10.35
C ASP A 281 -14.89 -14.44 -8.97
N PHE A 282 -13.77 -14.25 -8.26
CA PHE A 282 -13.76 -13.63 -6.94
C PHE A 282 -13.17 -12.22 -6.94
N ILE A 283 -12.16 -11.96 -7.78
CA ILE A 283 -11.49 -10.65 -7.83
C ILE A 283 -11.25 -10.12 -9.24
N HIS A 284 -11.43 -8.81 -9.39
CA HIS A 284 -10.99 -8.03 -10.54
C HIS A 284 -9.87 -7.09 -10.12
N ALA A 285 -8.65 -7.64 -10.04
CA ALA A 285 -7.46 -6.86 -9.70
C ALA A 285 -7.12 -5.80 -10.77
N ASN A 286 -6.41 -4.74 -10.35
CA ASN A 286 -5.85 -3.71 -11.23
C ASN A 286 -6.88 -2.88 -12.01
N VAL A 287 -8.15 -2.84 -11.55
CA VAL A 287 -9.17 -1.92 -12.07
C VAL A 287 -8.94 -0.51 -11.54
N ASP A 288 -8.74 -0.39 -10.22
CA ASP A 288 -8.46 0.86 -9.53
C ASP A 288 -7.00 0.93 -9.06
N ILE A 289 -6.56 2.16 -8.74
CA ILE A 289 -5.25 2.45 -8.15
C ILE A 289 -5.36 2.57 -6.62
N ASP A 290 -4.22 2.62 -5.94
CA ASP A 290 -4.08 2.71 -4.48
C ASP A 290 -4.07 4.17 -3.96
N LEU A 291 -4.64 5.11 -4.71
CA LEU A 291 -4.70 6.53 -4.36
C LEU A 291 -6.12 7.06 -4.47
N ILE A 292 -6.57 7.76 -3.44
CA ILE A 292 -7.76 8.60 -3.46
C ILE A 292 -7.32 10.04 -3.27
N ILE A 293 -7.67 10.94 -4.20
CA ILE A 293 -7.29 12.36 -4.13
C ILE A 293 -8.57 13.17 -4.03
N ALA A 294 -8.77 13.81 -2.88
CA ALA A 294 -9.90 14.68 -2.64
C ALA A 294 -9.48 15.91 -1.83
N GLU A 295 -10.30 16.96 -1.88
CA GLU A 295 -10.07 18.13 -1.05
C GLU A 295 -10.19 17.78 0.44
N GLU A 296 -9.36 18.41 1.26
CA GLU A 296 -9.44 18.31 2.71
C GLU A 296 -10.87 18.66 3.18
N PRO A 297 -11.53 17.79 3.95
CA PRO A 297 -12.87 18.06 4.45
C PRO A 297 -12.92 19.31 5.32
N GLU A 298 -14.12 19.88 5.44
CA GLU A 298 -14.37 20.98 6.37
C GLU A 298 -14.06 20.57 7.82
N MET A 299 -13.69 21.55 8.65
CA MET A 299 -13.33 21.31 10.05
C MET A 299 -14.46 20.59 10.79
N GLY A 300 -14.16 19.42 11.36
CA GLY A 300 -15.14 18.58 12.07
C GLY A 300 -15.80 17.50 11.23
N ASN A 301 -15.61 17.54 9.91
CA ASN A 301 -16.00 16.43 9.06
C ASN A 301 -14.90 15.36 9.05
N VAL A 302 -15.22 14.21 9.66
CA VAL A 302 -14.31 13.05 9.78
C VAL A 302 -14.63 11.95 8.76
N GLU A 303 -15.62 12.16 7.89
CA GLU A 303 -16.04 11.22 6.87
C GLU A 303 -14.88 10.88 5.93
N LYS A 304 -14.77 9.59 5.61
CA LYS A 304 -13.80 9.09 4.63
C LYS A 304 -14.37 9.23 3.22
N PRO A 305 -13.52 9.34 2.19
CA PRO A 305 -13.99 9.54 0.83
C PRO A 305 -14.78 8.33 0.35
N VAL A 306 -15.98 8.57 -0.20
CA VAL A 306 -16.90 7.53 -0.70
C VAL A 306 -16.25 6.60 -1.75
N GLU A 307 -15.21 7.09 -2.43
CA GLU A 307 -14.42 6.33 -3.40
C GLU A 307 -13.84 5.01 -2.84
N ILE A 308 -13.63 4.91 -1.52
CA ILE A 308 -13.19 3.65 -0.90
C ILE A 308 -14.18 2.51 -1.14
N PHE A 309 -15.49 2.79 -1.14
CA PHE A 309 -16.51 1.80 -1.45
C PHE A 309 -16.40 1.33 -2.91
N HIS A 310 -16.13 2.24 -3.84
CA HIS A 310 -15.99 1.92 -5.27
C HIS A 310 -14.77 1.02 -5.49
N ILE A 311 -13.61 1.35 -4.92
CA ILE A 311 -12.40 0.52 -5.00
C ILE A 311 -12.68 -0.89 -4.49
N ILE A 312 -13.35 -1.00 -3.34
CA ILE A 312 -13.69 -2.29 -2.72
C ILE A 312 -14.62 -3.11 -3.62
N GLU A 313 -15.72 -2.51 -4.10
CA GLU A 313 -16.75 -3.19 -4.89
C GLU A 313 -16.26 -3.55 -6.30
N HIS A 314 -15.41 -2.72 -6.89
CA HIS A 314 -14.74 -3.05 -8.15
C HIS A 314 -13.76 -4.21 -7.99
N PHE A 315 -13.03 -4.24 -6.88
CA PHE A 315 -11.99 -5.23 -6.64
C PHE A 315 -12.56 -6.62 -6.30
N CYS A 316 -13.48 -6.72 -5.34
CA CYS A 316 -14.00 -8.00 -4.85
C CYS A 316 -15.45 -8.23 -5.29
N LEU A 317 -15.67 -9.37 -5.94
CA LEU A 317 -16.99 -9.80 -6.43
C LEU A 317 -17.86 -10.44 -5.34
N GLY A 318 -17.34 -10.58 -4.13
CA GLY A 318 -18.10 -10.99 -2.96
C GLY A 318 -19.16 -9.95 -2.58
N ARG A 319 -20.39 -10.41 -2.37
CA ARG A 319 -21.58 -9.60 -2.06
C ARG A 319 -21.81 -9.44 -0.57
N ARG A 320 -21.11 -10.19 0.29
CA ARG A 320 -21.25 -10.10 1.74
C ARG A 320 -20.26 -9.07 2.28
N ARG A 321 -20.67 -7.81 2.31
CA ARG A 321 -19.83 -6.67 2.68
C ARG A 321 -20.27 -6.07 4.01
N LEU A 322 -19.32 -5.87 4.92
CA LEU A 322 -19.55 -5.32 6.25
C LEU A 322 -18.77 -4.00 6.43
N HIS A 323 -19.44 -2.96 6.91
CA HIS A 323 -18.83 -1.70 7.32
C HIS A 323 -19.00 -1.54 8.84
N LEU A 324 -17.90 -1.70 9.58
CA LEU A 324 -17.83 -1.47 11.02
C LEU A 324 -17.49 -0.01 11.32
N PHE A 325 -18.13 0.54 12.36
CA PHE A 325 -18.11 1.96 12.74
C PHE A 325 -18.74 2.90 11.72
N GLY A 326 -19.64 2.37 10.87
CA GLY A 326 -20.38 3.20 9.94
C GLY A 326 -21.46 4.03 10.62
N ARG A 327 -21.82 5.13 9.97
CA ARG A 327 -22.82 6.13 10.40
C ARG A 327 -23.98 6.17 9.41
N ASP A 328 -25.06 6.88 9.77
CA ASP A 328 -26.23 7.08 8.91
C ASP A 328 -25.85 7.61 7.50
N SER A 329 -24.87 8.51 7.44
CA SER A 329 -24.29 9.08 6.21
C SER A 329 -23.62 8.06 5.29
N THR A 330 -23.21 6.92 5.83
CA THR A 330 -22.44 5.88 5.13
C THR A 330 -23.26 4.64 4.78
N ILE A 331 -24.55 4.61 5.12
CA ILE A 331 -25.45 3.52 4.78
C ILE A 331 -25.50 3.39 3.25
N ARG A 332 -25.15 2.20 2.74
CA ARG A 332 -24.99 1.94 1.31
C ARG A 332 -25.66 0.63 0.88
N PRO A 333 -26.35 0.58 -0.28
CA PRO A 333 -26.81 -0.68 -0.86
C PRO A 333 -25.66 -1.67 -1.05
N GLY A 334 -25.90 -2.96 -0.82
CA GLY A 334 -24.86 -3.98 -0.87
C GLY A 334 -24.00 -4.11 0.37
N TRP A 335 -24.25 -3.30 1.41
CA TRP A 335 -23.49 -3.30 2.66
C TRP A 335 -24.38 -3.54 3.89
N VAL A 336 -23.81 -4.24 4.86
CA VAL A 336 -24.27 -4.23 6.25
C VAL A 336 -23.44 -3.18 6.99
N THR A 337 -24.10 -2.19 7.59
CA THR A 337 -23.43 -1.10 8.34
C THR A 337 -23.67 -1.29 9.82
N VAL A 338 -22.62 -1.43 10.63
CA VAL A 338 -22.74 -1.61 12.08
C VAL A 338 -21.95 -0.52 12.77
N GLY A 339 -22.58 0.20 13.69
CA GLY A 339 -21.92 1.31 14.37
C GLY A 339 -22.73 1.86 15.53
N PRO A 340 -22.07 2.53 16.49
CA PRO A 340 -22.71 3.01 17.71
C PRO A 340 -23.64 4.20 17.46
N THR A 341 -23.40 5.01 16.42
CA THR A 341 -24.12 6.25 16.14
C THR A 341 -25.15 6.18 15.02
N LEU A 342 -25.46 4.97 14.56
CA LEU A 342 -26.65 4.76 13.73
C LEU A 342 -27.90 5.14 14.52
N THR A 343 -28.86 5.81 13.87
CA THR A 343 -30.09 6.24 14.57
C THR A 343 -31.17 5.16 14.63
N ASN A 344 -31.03 4.09 13.83
CA ASN A 344 -32.02 3.04 13.71
C ASN A 344 -31.36 1.69 13.35
N THR A 345 -32.14 0.61 13.38
CA THR A 345 -31.71 -0.76 13.05
C THR A 345 -32.75 -1.44 12.17
N ASN A 346 -32.31 -2.06 11.08
CA ASN A 346 -33.15 -2.93 10.24
C ASN A 346 -32.50 -4.30 9.94
N PHE A 347 -31.30 -4.56 10.45
CA PHE A 347 -30.58 -5.80 10.20
C PHE A 347 -31.27 -7.00 10.84
N ASN A 348 -31.51 -8.04 10.03
CA ASN A 348 -31.97 -9.34 10.47
C ASN A 348 -31.08 -10.42 9.82
N PRO A 349 -30.37 -11.27 10.61
CA PRO A 349 -29.44 -12.25 10.06
C PRO A 349 -30.06 -13.27 9.10
N GLU A 350 -31.28 -13.72 9.38
CA GLU A 350 -31.98 -14.71 8.53
C GLU A 350 -32.39 -14.08 7.20
N THR A 351 -32.94 -12.86 7.23
CA THR A 351 -33.26 -12.09 6.02
C THR A 351 -32.00 -11.79 5.22
N TYR A 352 -30.90 -11.40 5.87
CA TYR A 352 -29.62 -11.16 5.21
C TYR A 352 -29.10 -12.41 4.51
N ALA A 353 -29.07 -13.55 5.21
CA ALA A 353 -28.63 -14.83 4.64
C ALA A 353 -29.52 -15.28 3.47
N SER A 354 -30.83 -14.98 3.51
CA SER A 354 -31.78 -15.34 2.45
C SER A 354 -31.45 -14.73 1.08
N HIS A 355 -30.64 -13.67 1.03
CA HIS A 355 -30.19 -13.05 -0.22
C HIS A 355 -29.08 -13.84 -0.93
N PHE A 356 -28.53 -14.86 -0.26
CA PHE A 356 -27.47 -15.73 -0.77
C PHE A 356 -27.88 -17.23 -0.69
N PRO A 357 -29.01 -17.64 -1.31
CA PRO A 357 -29.60 -18.97 -1.07
C PRO A 357 -28.83 -20.13 -1.73
N MET A 358 -28.02 -19.85 -2.75
CA MET A 358 -27.26 -20.86 -3.49
C MET A 358 -25.76 -20.73 -3.18
N PRO A 359 -24.97 -21.81 -3.28
CA PRO A 359 -23.54 -21.81 -2.93
C PRO A 359 -22.70 -20.73 -3.62
N GLU A 360 -23.03 -20.34 -4.86
CA GLU A 360 -22.33 -19.28 -5.61
C GLU A 360 -23.05 -17.92 -5.59
N SER A 361 -24.22 -17.83 -4.94
CA SER A 361 -25.01 -16.60 -4.93
C SER A 361 -24.33 -15.46 -4.17
N TYR A 362 -23.35 -15.76 -3.31
CA TYR A 362 -22.57 -14.72 -2.64
C TYR A 362 -21.62 -13.96 -3.59
N LEU A 363 -21.48 -14.37 -4.85
CA LEU A 363 -20.71 -13.66 -5.86
C LEU A 363 -21.62 -12.88 -6.82
N THR A 364 -21.15 -11.74 -7.32
CA THR A 364 -21.88 -10.96 -8.34
C THR A 364 -21.91 -11.65 -9.71
N GLY A 365 -21.00 -12.60 -9.94
CA GLY A 365 -20.66 -13.07 -11.28
C GLY A 365 -19.95 -11.99 -12.09
N CYS A 366 -19.85 -12.20 -13.41
CA CYS A 366 -19.22 -11.26 -14.34
C CYS A 366 -19.85 -11.40 -15.73
N THR A 367 -20.05 -10.27 -16.43
CA THR A 367 -20.53 -10.29 -17.82
C THR A 367 -19.36 -10.52 -18.78
N GLU A 368 -19.65 -11.06 -19.97
CA GLU A 368 -18.60 -11.25 -20.99
C GLU A 368 -17.94 -9.93 -21.41
N GLU A 369 -18.68 -8.82 -21.39
CA GLU A 369 -18.16 -7.49 -21.71
C GLU A 369 -17.14 -7.01 -20.68
N ILE A 370 -17.45 -7.15 -19.39
CA ILE A 370 -16.51 -6.85 -18.31
C ILE A 370 -15.29 -7.77 -18.42
N GLU A 371 -15.49 -9.06 -18.67
CA GLU A 371 -14.39 -10.01 -18.90
C GLU A 371 -13.49 -9.60 -20.08
N ARG A 372 -14.05 -9.02 -21.15
CA ARG A 372 -13.25 -8.56 -22.30
C ARG A 372 -12.47 -7.29 -22.01
N LEU A 373 -13.03 -6.37 -21.21
CA LEU A 373 -12.45 -5.05 -20.95
C LEU A 373 -11.49 -5.02 -19.76
N ARG A 374 -11.70 -5.87 -18.75
CA ARG A 374 -10.90 -5.84 -17.52
C ARG A 374 -9.44 -6.22 -17.76
N PRO A 375 -8.50 -5.69 -16.95
CA PRO A 375 -7.11 -6.08 -17.04
C PRO A 375 -6.92 -7.57 -16.68
N LYS A 376 -6.12 -8.27 -17.48
CA LYS A 376 -5.79 -9.69 -17.31
C LYS A 376 -4.30 -9.92 -17.55
N SER A 377 -3.73 -10.93 -16.88
CA SER A 377 -2.36 -11.36 -17.17
C SER A 377 -2.26 -11.87 -18.61
N PRO A 378 -1.16 -11.57 -19.34
CA PRO A 378 -0.94 -12.14 -20.67
C PRO A 378 -0.96 -13.66 -20.63
N VAL A 379 -1.65 -14.29 -21.59
CA VAL A 379 -1.65 -15.74 -21.71
C VAL A 379 -0.26 -16.17 -22.15
N LYS A 380 0.40 -17.03 -21.36
CA LYS A 380 1.61 -17.73 -21.81
C LYS A 380 1.20 -18.66 -22.95
N LEU A 381 1.32 -18.20 -24.19
CA LEU A 381 1.25 -19.07 -25.36
C LEU A 381 2.33 -20.14 -25.17
N LYS A 382 1.92 -21.37 -24.89
CA LYS A 382 2.82 -22.51 -25.03
C LYS A 382 3.27 -22.48 -26.49
N SER A 383 4.54 -22.17 -26.73
CA SER A 383 5.12 -22.39 -28.03
C SER A 383 4.96 -23.89 -28.29
N ASP A 384 4.05 -24.27 -29.18
CA ASP A 384 4.07 -25.59 -29.80
C ASP A 384 5.38 -25.69 -30.59
N ARG A 385 6.45 -26.08 -29.90
CA ARG A 385 7.61 -26.69 -30.53
C ARG A 385 7.20 -28.12 -30.87
N GLY A 386 6.38 -28.24 -31.92
CA GLY A 386 5.98 -29.50 -32.52
C GLY A 386 5.92 -29.34 -34.03
N GLY A 387 6.78 -30.07 -34.74
CA GLY A 387 6.57 -30.37 -36.16
C GLY A 387 7.51 -29.63 -37.11
N GLY A 388 8.58 -30.30 -37.52
CA GLY A 388 9.43 -29.84 -38.61
C GLY A 388 8.72 -29.82 -39.97
N ALA A 389 9.30 -29.04 -40.89
CA ALA A 389 9.12 -29.21 -42.32
C ALA A 389 10.50 -29.09 -43.01
N PRO A 390 10.88 -30.03 -43.89
CA PRO A 390 12.16 -29.99 -44.60
C PRO A 390 12.02 -29.18 -45.90
N ARG A 391 12.91 -28.21 -46.12
CA ARG A 391 13.17 -27.55 -47.41
C ARG A 391 14.56 -26.94 -47.28
N GLY A 392 15.57 -27.24 -48.07
CA GLY A 392 15.62 -27.59 -49.49
C GLY A 392 16.79 -26.75 -50.04
N GLY A 393 17.86 -27.41 -50.49
CA GLY A 393 19.15 -26.78 -50.77
C GLY A 393 19.18 -25.79 -51.93
N ARG A 394 20.14 -24.88 -51.87
CA ARG A 394 20.88 -24.14 -52.94
C ARG A 394 21.98 -23.37 -52.17
N GLY A 395 23.27 -23.67 -52.27
CA GLY A 395 24.10 -23.69 -53.46
C GLY A 395 24.83 -22.35 -53.59
N GLY A 396 26.09 -22.27 -53.14
CA GLY A 396 26.97 -21.10 -53.33
C GLY A 396 28.43 -21.44 -52.95
N PRO A 397 29.47 -20.99 -53.70
CA PRO A 397 30.68 -21.77 -53.90
C PRO A 397 31.90 -21.32 -53.07
N ASN A 398 32.77 -22.31 -52.84
CA ASN A 398 34.22 -22.28 -52.57
C ASN A 398 34.93 -20.91 -52.50
N ALA A 399 35.61 -20.69 -51.36
CA ALA A 399 36.94 -20.08 -51.31
C ALA A 399 37.71 -20.71 -50.14
N GLY A 400 38.70 -21.55 -50.47
CA GLY A 400 39.59 -22.19 -49.50
C GLY A 400 40.82 -21.33 -49.16
N ARG A 401 41.35 -21.55 -47.95
CA ARG A 401 42.76 -21.42 -47.56
C ARG A 401 42.91 -22.18 -46.23
N GLY A 402 43.52 -23.36 -46.25
CA GLY A 402 44.85 -23.62 -45.66
C GLY A 402 44.76 -23.66 -44.13
N GLY A 403 44.85 -24.77 -43.41
CA GLY A 403 45.66 -25.97 -43.60
C GLY A 403 46.60 -26.05 -42.40
N ASP A 404 46.32 -26.92 -41.41
CA ASP A 404 47.39 -27.63 -40.71
C ASP A 404 46.91 -28.92 -40.03
N ARG A 405 47.87 -29.85 -39.99
CA ARG A 405 47.96 -31.23 -39.49
C ARG A 405 47.29 -31.40 -38.11
N GLY A 406 46.57 -32.46 -37.78
CA GLY A 406 46.84 -33.88 -38.01
C GLY A 406 47.22 -34.55 -36.68
N ARG A 407 46.26 -35.23 -36.02
CA ARG A 407 46.52 -36.43 -35.18
C ARG A 407 45.21 -37.14 -34.84
N GLU A 408 45.00 -38.25 -35.53
CA GLU A 408 44.11 -39.34 -35.12
C GLU A 408 44.70 -40.05 -33.88
N ARG A 409 43.85 -40.56 -32.99
CA ARG A 409 43.57 -42.01 -32.91
C ARG A 409 42.51 -42.37 -31.86
N ASN A 410 41.54 -43.13 -32.36
CA ASN A 410 40.85 -44.27 -31.75
C ASN A 410 39.74 -44.08 -30.68
N ARG A 411 38.52 -43.99 -31.22
CA ARG A 411 37.30 -44.80 -30.94
C ARG A 411 37.57 -46.32 -30.72
N PRO A 412 36.61 -47.16 -30.24
CA PRO A 412 35.18 -47.10 -30.57
C PRO A 412 34.12 -47.50 -29.51
N ASN A 413 32.88 -47.17 -29.88
CA ASN A 413 31.57 -47.63 -29.43
C ASN A 413 31.41 -49.17 -29.36
N PHE A 414 30.50 -49.65 -28.49
CA PHE A 414 29.42 -50.63 -28.80
C PHE A 414 28.44 -50.69 -27.59
N ARG A 415 27.13 -50.37 -27.65
CA ARG A 415 25.93 -51.00 -28.25
C ARG A 415 25.49 -52.36 -27.65
N GLY A 416 24.23 -52.38 -27.18
CA GLY A 416 23.36 -53.57 -27.02
C GLY A 416 23.37 -54.16 -25.60
N ASP A 417 22.31 -54.76 -25.05
CA ASP A 417 20.98 -55.10 -25.55
C ASP A 417 20.08 -55.54 -24.36
N ARG A 418 18.77 -55.53 -24.61
CA ARG A 418 17.61 -56.20 -23.97
C ARG A 418 17.78 -57.10 -22.74
N GLY A 419 16.75 -57.05 -21.87
CA GLY A 419 16.20 -58.25 -21.24
C GLY A 419 15.31 -57.99 -20.01
N GLY A 420 13.99 -57.95 -20.19
CA GLY A 420 13.04 -58.03 -19.07
C GLY A 420 12.69 -59.49 -18.75
N PHE A 421 12.34 -59.80 -17.51
CA PHE A 421 11.42 -60.91 -17.19
C PHE A 421 10.80 -60.75 -15.78
N ARG A 422 9.50 -61.08 -15.73
CA ARG A 422 8.62 -61.13 -14.55
C ARG A 422 8.98 -62.30 -13.62
N GLY A 423 8.62 -62.18 -12.33
CA GLY A 423 7.86 -63.25 -11.66
C GLY A 423 8.16 -63.59 -10.19
N ARG A 424 7.10 -63.45 -9.38
CA ARG A 424 6.66 -64.29 -8.23
C ARG A 424 7.45 -64.32 -6.90
N GLY A 425 6.70 -64.10 -5.82
CA GLY A 425 6.75 -64.94 -4.62
C GLY A 425 6.82 -64.19 -3.28
N GLY A 426 5.69 -64.05 -2.59
CA GLY A 426 5.66 -63.79 -1.14
C GLY A 426 6.10 -65.03 -0.33
N PRO A 427 6.26 -64.91 1.01
CA PRO A 427 5.06 -65.01 1.86
C PRO A 427 5.01 -64.10 3.10
N HIS A 428 3.80 -64.01 3.63
CA HIS A 428 3.35 -63.40 4.89
C HIS A 428 4.08 -63.88 6.17
N ARG A 429 4.19 -62.95 7.13
CA ARG A 429 3.74 -62.98 8.56
C ARG A 429 4.33 -61.71 9.21
N GLY A 430 3.62 -60.78 9.82
CA GLY A 430 2.52 -60.90 10.79
C GLY A 430 3.01 -60.30 12.11
N PHE A 431 2.58 -59.07 12.40
CA PHE A 431 2.65 -58.29 13.67
C PHE A 431 2.17 -59.12 14.91
N PRO A 432 2.26 -58.67 16.20
CA PRO A 432 2.10 -57.28 16.70
C PRO A 432 2.89 -56.98 18.03
N PRO A 433 2.47 -56.08 18.96
CA PRO A 433 3.11 -54.76 19.13
C PRO A 433 3.50 -54.40 20.59
N ARG A 434 4.08 -53.21 20.77
CA ARG A 434 3.69 -52.26 21.82
C ARG A 434 3.72 -50.84 21.26
#